data_AF-A0A5B6UV30-F1
#
_entry.id   AF-A0A5B6UV30-F1
#
_cell.length_a   1.000
_cell.length_b   1.000
_cell.length_c   1.000
_cell.angle_alpha   90.00
_cell.angle_beta   90.00
_cell.angle_gamma   90.00
#
_symmetry.space_group_name_H-M   'P 1'
#
loop_
_entity.id
_entity.type
_entity.pdbx_description
1 polymer ?
#
loop_
_entity_poly.entity_id
_entity_poly.type
_entity_poly.pdbx_seq_one_letter_code
_entity_poly.pdbx_strand_id
1 'polypeptide(L)'
;MFKFREAAKVCPQAYRAFSSRQIDQVIPGGGESLDQLYHRATSSLQRICQKHTGKRVVVVTHGGVIRALYRRACSRRFRGSILNTSVNIFQISGDDVWTIKAWGDIDHLNQTGHSMSGFGVSKTPSVVSPVLT
;
A
#
# COMPACT_ATOMS: atom_id res chain seq x y z
N MET A 1 -16.33 -15.86 12.59
CA MET A 1 -15.72 -14.87 11.68
C MET A 1 -16.69 -13.72 11.47
N PHE A 2 -16.36 -12.51 11.93
CA PHE A 2 -17.19 -11.32 11.73
C PHE A 2 -17.09 -10.88 10.26
N LYS A 3 -18.19 -10.89 9.52
CA LYS A 3 -18.22 -10.44 8.12
C LYS A 3 -18.34 -8.91 8.09
N PHE A 4 -17.71 -8.24 7.13
CA PHE A 4 -17.73 -6.78 7.01
C PHE A 4 -19.16 -6.19 7.03
N ARG A 5 -20.13 -6.91 6.45
CA ARG A 5 -21.55 -6.49 6.43
C ARG A 5 -22.20 -6.47 7.82
N GLU A 6 -21.72 -7.28 8.76
CA GLU A 6 -22.23 -7.31 10.13
C GLU A 6 -21.69 -6.14 10.96
N ALA A 7 -20.55 -5.55 10.58
CA ALA A 7 -19.99 -4.38 11.27
C ALA A 7 -20.95 -3.19 11.28
N ALA A 8 -21.73 -3.01 10.21
CA ALA A 8 -22.76 -1.97 10.12
C ALA A 8 -23.86 -2.11 11.18
N LYS A 9 -24.16 -3.34 11.63
CA LYS A 9 -25.18 -3.60 12.65
C LYS A 9 -24.64 -3.40 14.06
N VAL A 10 -23.38 -3.77 14.29
CA VAL A 10 -22.79 -3.79 15.64
C VAL A 10 -22.19 -2.46 16.03
N CYS A 11 -21.55 -1.75 15.11
CA CYS A 11 -21.06 -0.39 15.36
C CYS A 11 -21.31 0.50 14.14
N PRO A 12 -22.54 1.02 13.97
CA PRO A 12 -22.91 1.83 12.80
C PRO A 12 -22.06 3.10 12.65
N GLN A 13 -21.61 3.69 13.76
CA GLN A 13 -20.76 4.89 13.72
C GLN A 13 -19.36 4.58 13.20
N ALA A 14 -18.71 3.53 13.72
CA ALA A 14 -17.40 3.09 13.23
C ALA A 14 -17.46 2.62 11.78
N TYR A 15 -18.51 1.91 11.40
CA TYR A 15 -18.72 1.49 10.02
C TYR A 15 -18.86 2.68 9.04
N ARG A 16 -19.63 3.71 9.43
CA ARG A 16 -19.77 4.94 8.64
C ARG A 16 -18.45 5.69 8.52
N ALA A 17 -17.71 5.83 9.62
CA ALA A 17 -16.38 6.46 9.61
C ALA A 17 -15.41 5.67 8.71
N PHE A 18 -15.38 4.34 8.81
CA PHE A 18 -14.51 3.49 8.00
C PHE A 18 -14.84 3.54 6.51
N SER A 19 -16.13 3.62 6.18
CA SER A 19 -16.61 3.67 4.79
C SER A 19 -16.56 5.09 4.19
N SER A 20 -16.25 6.10 5.02
CA SER A 20 -16.12 7.50 4.61
C SER A 20 -14.95 7.70 3.65
N ARG A 21 -15.00 8.78 2.87
CA ARG A 21 -13.85 9.27 2.09
C ARG A 21 -12.99 10.27 2.86
N GLN A 22 -13.40 10.66 4.06
CA GLN A 22 -12.62 11.52 4.97
C GLN A 22 -11.39 10.75 5.45
N ILE A 23 -10.22 11.39 5.35
CA ILE A 23 -8.92 10.75 5.62
C ILE A 23 -8.42 11.04 7.04
N ASP A 24 -8.88 12.14 7.62
CA ASP A 24 -8.58 12.65 8.95
C ASP A 24 -9.55 12.11 10.02
N GLN A 25 -10.70 11.58 9.60
CA GLN A 25 -11.70 11.01 10.49
C GLN A 25 -11.17 9.77 11.24
N VAL A 26 -11.05 9.89 12.56
CA VAL A 26 -10.72 8.77 13.46
C VAL A 26 -11.88 7.80 13.56
N ILE A 27 -11.59 6.49 13.58
CA ILE A 27 -12.62 5.47 13.77
C ILE A 27 -12.99 5.38 15.27
N PRO A 28 -14.26 5.64 15.64
CA PRO A 28 -14.73 5.49 17.02
C PRO A 28 -14.45 4.10 17.62
N GLY A 29 -14.19 4.05 18.92
CA GLY A 29 -13.78 2.83 19.61
C GLY A 29 -12.27 2.61 19.65
N GLY A 30 -11.46 3.65 19.39
CA GLY A 30 -10.00 3.62 19.52
C GLY A 30 -9.25 3.21 18.24
N GLY A 31 -9.89 3.25 17.07
CA GLY A 31 -9.21 3.03 15.80
C GLY A 31 -8.42 4.26 15.34
N GLU A 32 -7.69 4.12 14.24
CA GLU A 32 -6.90 5.19 13.64
C GLU A 32 -7.58 5.79 12.40
N SER A 33 -7.31 7.06 12.10
CA SER A 33 -7.64 7.66 10.80
C SER A 33 -6.65 7.23 9.72
N LEU A 34 -6.99 7.48 8.44
CA LEU A 34 -6.07 7.20 7.33
C LEU A 34 -4.82 8.10 7.35
N ASP A 35 -4.94 9.32 7.86
CA ASP A 35 -3.80 10.22 8.03
C ASP A 35 -2.90 9.79 9.20
N GLN A 36 -3.47 9.32 10.31
CA GLN A 36 -2.68 8.71 11.40
C GLN A 36 -1.89 7.48 10.91
N LEU A 37 -2.55 6.59 10.17
CA LEU A 37 -1.90 5.46 9.50
C LEU A 37 -0.80 5.93 8.54
N TYR A 38 -1.06 6.97 7.74
CA TYR A 38 -0.10 7.51 6.79
C TYR A 38 1.17 8.04 7.47
N HIS A 39 1.01 8.86 8.50
CA HIS A 39 2.15 9.40 9.26
C HIS A 39 2.92 8.26 9.95
N ARG A 40 2.22 7.36 10.64
CA ARG A 40 2.84 6.21 11.31
C ARG A 40 3.62 5.32 10.34
N ALA A 41 3.04 5.01 9.18
CA ALA A 41 3.66 4.18 8.16
C ALA A 41 4.90 4.82 7.55
N THR A 42 4.77 6.07 7.07
CA THR A 42 5.86 6.79 6.39
C THR A 42 7.01 7.06 7.34
N SER A 43 6.76 7.57 8.54
CA SER A 43 7.81 7.81 9.53
C SER A 43 8.51 6.52 9.96
N SER A 44 7.79 5.40 10.04
CA SER A 44 8.42 4.11 10.37
C SER A 44 9.39 3.65 9.28
N LEU A 45 8.99 3.77 8.01
CA LEU A 45 9.88 3.38 6.91
C LEU A 45 11.05 4.36 6.75
N GLN A 46 10.86 5.66 6.98
CA GLN A 46 11.95 6.64 7.01
C GLN A 46 13.02 6.26 8.05
N ARG A 47 12.62 5.88 9.27
CA ARG A 47 13.57 5.42 10.30
C ARG A 47 14.32 4.16 9.87
N ILE A 48 13.65 3.22 9.20
CA ILE A 48 14.29 2.02 8.64
C ILE A 48 15.32 2.44 7.57
N CYS A 49 14.95 3.31 6.64
CA CYS A 49 15.85 3.79 5.60
C CYS A 49 17.09 4.48 6.18
N GLN A 50 16.92 5.37 7.16
CA GLN A 50 18.03 6.05 7.84
C GLN A 50 18.99 5.06 8.53
N LYS A 51 18.47 4.02 9.17
CA LYS A 51 19.28 2.99 9.82
C LYS A 51 20.02 2.09 8.81
N HIS A 52 19.51 1.98 7.60
CA HIS A 52 20.00 1.04 6.57
C HIS A 52 20.40 1.76 5.27
N THR A 53 20.96 2.97 5.36
CA THR A 53 21.41 3.74 4.19
C THR A 53 22.37 2.95 3.31
N GLY A 54 22.16 2.99 1.99
CA GLY A 54 22.95 2.25 1.00
C GLY A 54 22.65 0.75 0.93
N LYS A 55 21.71 0.24 1.72
CA LYS A 55 21.34 -1.18 1.75
C LYS A 55 19.96 -1.41 1.15
N ARG A 56 19.71 -2.65 0.73
CA ARG A 56 18.38 -3.14 0.36
C ARG A 56 17.76 -3.84 1.57
N VAL A 57 16.53 -3.48 1.91
CA VAL A 57 15.77 -4.07 3.02
C VAL A 57 14.46 -4.63 2.51
N VAL A 58 13.99 -5.71 3.14
CA VAL A 58 12.67 -6.28 2.92
C VAL A 58 11.77 -5.90 4.08
N VAL A 59 10.58 -5.40 3.79
CA VAL A 59 9.57 -5.05 4.79
C VAL A 59 8.29 -5.80 4.47
N VAL A 60 7.80 -6.59 5.43
CA VAL A 60 6.52 -7.29 5.34
C VAL A 60 5.47 -6.49 6.10
N THR A 61 4.34 -6.21 5.47
CA THR A 61 3.29 -5.36 6.05
C THR A 61 1.91 -5.62 5.42
N HIS A 62 0.92 -4.80 5.78
CA HIS A 62 -0.46 -4.91 5.33
C HIS A 62 -0.81 -3.93 4.21
N GLY A 63 -1.89 -4.21 3.47
CA GLY A 63 -2.33 -3.37 2.35
C GLY A 63 -2.66 -1.92 2.71
N GLY A 64 -3.10 -1.63 3.93
CA GLY A 64 -3.31 -0.25 4.40
C GLY A 64 -2.01 0.56 4.43
N VAL A 65 -0.94 -0.05 4.96
CA VAL A 65 0.40 0.55 4.99
C VAL A 65 0.92 0.72 3.57
N ILE A 66 0.83 -0.29 2.71
CA ILE A 66 1.31 -0.22 1.32
C ILE A 66 0.62 0.93 0.56
N ARG A 67 -0.68 1.15 0.76
CA ARG A 67 -1.41 2.30 0.18
C ARG A 67 -0.91 3.65 0.71
N ALA A 68 -0.58 3.75 2.00
CA ALA A 68 0.02 4.96 2.55
C ALA A 68 1.40 5.25 1.93
N LEU A 69 2.23 4.22 1.74
CA LEU A 69 3.54 4.37 1.09
C LEU A 69 3.41 4.76 -0.39
N TYR A 70 2.43 4.21 -1.11
CA TYR A 70 2.10 4.66 -2.47
C TYR A 70 1.71 6.14 -2.49
N ARG A 71 0.85 6.58 -1.55
CA ARG A 71 0.47 7.99 -1.43
C ARG A 71 1.69 8.88 -1.21
N ARG A 72 2.66 8.43 -0.41
CA ARG A 72 3.91 9.16 -0.17
C ARG A 72 4.73 9.30 -1.45
N ALA A 73 4.86 8.23 -2.23
CA ALA A 73 5.68 8.21 -3.43
C ALA A 73 5.06 8.95 -4.63
N CYS A 74 3.73 8.92 -4.78
CA CYS A 74 3.05 9.45 -5.96
C CYS A 74 2.21 10.71 -5.67
N SER A 75 2.16 11.19 -4.43
CA SER A 75 1.27 12.28 -3.98
C SER A 75 -0.21 12.07 -4.36
N ARG A 76 -0.62 10.81 -4.56
CA ARG A 76 -1.95 10.42 -5.04
C ARG A 76 -2.45 9.17 -4.33
N ARG A 77 -3.76 9.06 -4.16
CA ARG A 77 -4.38 7.85 -3.60
C ARG A 77 -4.36 6.71 -4.62
N PHE A 78 -3.85 5.55 -4.22
CA PHE A 78 -3.94 4.33 -5.02
C PHE A 78 -5.41 3.88 -5.18
N ARG A 79 -5.80 3.58 -6.42
CA ARG A 79 -7.12 3.05 -6.75
C ARG A 79 -6.94 1.63 -7.29
N GLY A 80 -7.04 0.65 -6.40
CA GLY A 80 -6.88 -0.76 -6.75
C GLY A 80 -6.74 -1.67 -5.54
N SER A 81 -6.64 -2.97 -5.84
CA SER A 81 -6.36 -4.01 -4.85
C SER A 81 -4.86 -4.13 -4.64
N ILE A 82 -4.46 -4.24 -3.36
CA ILE A 82 -3.12 -4.70 -3.02
C ILE A 82 -3.21 -6.22 -2.97
N LEU A 83 -2.46 -6.89 -3.85
CA LEU A 83 -2.48 -8.35 -3.93
C LEU A 83 -1.68 -8.94 -2.77
N ASN A 84 -2.16 -10.04 -2.21
CA ASN A 84 -1.45 -10.76 -1.16
C ASN A 84 -0.12 -11.29 -1.72
N THR A 85 0.93 -11.16 -0.90
CA THR A 85 2.30 -11.60 -1.25
C THR A 85 2.87 -10.87 -2.47
N SER A 86 2.26 -9.76 -2.91
CA SER A 86 2.84 -8.97 -3.99
C SER A 86 4.10 -8.24 -3.55
N VAL A 87 5.09 -8.20 -4.45
CA VAL A 87 6.34 -7.48 -4.27
C VAL A 87 6.17 -6.07 -4.82
N ASN A 88 6.53 -5.09 -3.98
CA ASN A 88 6.52 -3.67 -4.32
C ASN A 88 7.90 -3.11 -3.98
N ILE A 89 8.55 -2.46 -4.94
CA ILE A 89 9.92 -1.95 -4.78
C ILE A 89 9.87 -0.43 -4.75
N PHE A 90 10.29 0.12 -3.61
CA PHE A 90 10.48 1.56 -3.43
C PHE A 90 11.98 1.88 -3.43
N GLN A 91 12.37 2.91 -4.16
CA GLN A 91 13.67 3.56 -4.04
C GLN A 91 13.46 4.88 -3.31
N ILE A 92 14.23 5.08 -2.24
CA ILE A 92 14.17 6.29 -1.40
C ILE A 92 15.55 6.93 -1.45
N SER A 93 15.65 8.16 -1.94
CA SER A 93 16.91 8.92 -2.00
C SER A 93 17.22 9.62 -0.68
N GLY A 94 18.44 10.16 -0.55
CA GLY A 94 18.87 10.93 0.63
C GLY A 94 18.01 12.17 0.90
N ASP A 95 17.42 12.77 -0.14
CA ASP A 95 16.56 13.95 -0.05
C ASP A 95 15.09 13.62 0.26
N ASP A 96 14.84 12.42 0.80
CA ASP A 96 13.49 11.90 1.11
C ASP A 96 12.55 11.90 -0.12
N VAL A 97 13.11 11.67 -1.31
CA VAL A 97 12.36 11.47 -2.55
C VAL A 97 12.06 9.99 -2.73
N TRP A 98 10.78 9.66 -2.84
CA TRP A 98 10.29 8.29 -2.91
C TRP A 98 9.85 7.97 -4.33
N THR A 99 10.41 6.92 -4.92
CA THR A 99 10.08 6.47 -6.27
C THR A 99 9.67 5.00 -6.25
N ILE A 100 8.59 4.66 -6.94
CA ILE A 100 8.19 3.26 -7.13
C ILE A 100 8.92 2.70 -8.35
N LYS A 101 9.63 1.59 -8.17
CA LYS A 101 10.37 0.89 -9.22
C LYS A 101 9.62 -0.34 -9.74
N ALA A 102 8.87 -1.00 -8.87
CA ALA A 102 7.99 -2.11 -9.23
C ALA A 102 6.77 -2.09 -8.30
N TRP A 103 5.62 -2.56 -8.82
CA TRP A 103 4.36 -2.50 -8.10
C TRP A 103 3.52 -3.74 -8.37
N GLY A 104 3.04 -4.38 -7.30
CA GLY A 104 2.09 -5.48 -7.40
C GLY A 104 2.62 -6.75 -8.06
N ASP A 105 3.94 -6.97 -8.08
CA ASP A 105 4.54 -8.13 -8.75
C ASP A 105 4.21 -9.44 -8.01
N ILE A 106 3.65 -10.39 -8.73
CA ILE A 106 3.23 -11.72 -8.25
C ILE A 106 3.77 -12.84 -9.15
N ASP A 107 4.75 -12.56 -10.01
CA ASP A 107 5.23 -13.55 -11.00
C ASP A 107 5.77 -14.82 -10.34
N HIS A 108 6.36 -14.69 -9.15
CA HIS A 108 6.81 -15.81 -8.33
C HIS A 108 5.65 -16.75 -7.91
N LEU A 109 4.41 -16.27 -7.82
CA LEU A 109 3.24 -17.11 -7.54
C LEU A 109 2.80 -17.89 -8.78
N ASN A 110 2.97 -17.32 -9.98
CA ASN A 110 2.62 -18.00 -11.23
C ASN A 110 3.54 -19.20 -11.52
N GLN A 111 4.75 -19.21 -10.97
CA GLN A 111 5.68 -20.35 -11.07
C GLN A 111 5.25 -21.56 -10.22
N THR A 112 4.23 -21.41 -9.35
CA THR A 112 3.77 -22.48 -8.45
C THR A 112 2.60 -23.31 -9.00
N GLY A 113 2.23 -23.16 -10.27
CA GLY A 113 1.23 -24.02 -10.94
C GLY A 113 -0.23 -23.76 -10.54
N HIS A 114 -0.52 -22.71 -9.76
CA HIS A 114 -1.89 -22.31 -9.45
C HIS A 114 -2.42 -21.28 -10.46
N SER A 115 -3.36 -21.71 -11.30
CA SER A 115 -4.01 -20.86 -12.30
C SER A 115 -4.92 -19.80 -11.64
N MET A 116 -4.53 -18.53 -11.75
CA MET A 116 -5.25 -17.37 -11.19
C MET A 116 -6.31 -16.83 -12.16
N SER A 117 -7.29 -17.64 -12.56
CA SER A 117 -8.38 -17.23 -13.46
C SER A 117 -9.45 -16.34 -12.81
N GLY A 118 -9.31 -15.97 -11.53
CA GLY A 118 -10.36 -15.30 -10.75
C GLY A 118 -10.29 -13.77 -10.64
N PHE A 119 -9.21 -13.13 -11.08
CA PHE A 119 -9.05 -11.68 -10.90
C PHE A 119 -8.60 -11.03 -12.20
N GLY A 120 -9.52 -10.32 -12.85
CA GLY A 120 -9.25 -9.57 -14.07
C GLY A 120 -8.13 -8.56 -13.88
N VAL A 121 -6.94 -8.90 -14.37
CA VAL A 121 -5.79 -8.01 -14.48
C VAL A 121 -5.62 -7.66 -15.95
N SER A 122 -5.80 -6.39 -16.30
CA SER A 122 -5.23 -5.86 -17.54
C SER A 122 -3.78 -5.46 -17.27
N LYS A 123 -2.87 -6.03 -18.07
CA LYS A 123 -1.47 -5.58 -18.12
C LYS A 123 -1.44 -4.12 -18.57
N THR A 124 -1.02 -3.19 -17.73
CA THR A 124 -0.56 -1.88 -18.23
C THR A 124 0.88 -2.05 -18.71
N PRO A 125 1.19 -1.80 -19.99
CA PRO A 125 2.56 -1.88 -20.48
C PRO A 125 3.41 -0.80 -19.82
N SER A 126 4.59 -1.21 -19.34
CA SER A 126 5.65 -0.28 -18.95
C SER A 126 6.11 0.49 -20.17
N VAL A 127 5.74 1.77 -20.28
CA VAL A 127 6.42 2.69 -21.18
C VAL A 127 7.76 3.03 -20.52
N VAL A 128 8.82 2.34 -20.96
CA VAL A 128 10.19 2.75 -20.71
C VAL A 128 10.52 3.79 -21.78
N SER A 129 10.63 5.06 -21.40
CA SER A 129 11.24 6.06 -22.27
C SER A 129 12.76 5.85 -22.23
N PRO A 130 13.43 5.62 -23.37
CA PRO A 130 14.88 5.64 -23.42
C PRO A 130 15.34 7.10 -23.26
N VAL A 131 16.24 7.34 -22.30
CA VAL A 131 16.98 8.60 -22.25
C VAL A 131 18.00 8.55 -23.39
N LEU A 132 17.75 9.34 -24.42
CA LEU A 132 18.74 9.72 -25.44
C LEU A 132 19.37 11.03 -25.01
N THR A 133 20.59 10.97 -24.48
CA THR A 133 21.81 11.74 -24.80
C THR A 133 22.82 11.60 -23.68
#